data_AF-A0A7S2CJL5-F1
#
_entry.id   AF-A0A7S2CJL5-F1
#
_cell.length_a   1.000
_cell.length_b   1.000
_cell.length_c   1.000
_cell.angle_alpha   90.00
_cell.angle_beta   90.00
_cell.angle_gamma   90.00
#
_symmetry.space_group_name_H-M   'P 1'
#
loop_
_entity.id
_entity.type
_entity.pdbx_description
1 polymer ?
#
loop_
_entity_poly.entity_id
_entity_poly.type
_entity_poly.pdbx_seq_one_letter_code
_entity_poly.pdbx_strand_id
1 'polypeptide(L)'
;DVPQDNVIKWLNTFIWHRVMLILCLGPGQGTLEMTPFDEESNVHRVQTEAGMLIALRADLLWHKHSVPGTGTYTLTTFLQTSGRASGQGVTCEHPRIPIAETLDN
;
A
#
# COMPACT_ATOMS: atom_id res chain seq x y z
N ASP A 1 -14.86 16.37 16.51
CA ASP A 1 -13.40 16.34 16.70
C ASP A 1 -12.92 14.94 16.97
N VAL A 2 -11.96 14.45 16.17
CA VAL A 2 -11.34 13.13 16.40
C VAL A 2 -10.29 13.30 17.51
N PRO A 3 -10.30 12.47 18.57
CA PRO A 3 -9.29 12.53 19.63
C PRO A 3 -7.88 12.38 19.05
N GLN A 4 -6.92 13.19 19.52
CA GLN A 4 -5.54 13.16 19.01
C GLN A 4 -4.89 11.78 19.12
N ASP A 5 -5.22 11.01 20.15
CA ASP A 5 -4.70 9.66 20.36
C ASP A 5 -5.10 8.69 19.23
N ASN A 6 -6.32 8.84 18.69
CA ASN A 6 -6.78 8.06 17.54
C ASN A 6 -6.05 8.47 16.27
N VAL A 7 -5.79 9.78 16.09
CA VAL A 7 -5.00 10.28 14.96
C VAL A 7 -3.61 9.67 14.99
N ILE A 8 -2.92 9.71 16.13
CA ILE A 8 -1.55 9.17 16.28
C ILE A 8 -1.52 7.66 16.03
N LYS A 9 -2.52 6.90 16.50
CA LYS A 9 -2.63 5.46 16.26
C LYS A 9 -2.72 5.13 14.76
N TRP A 10 -3.58 5.83 14.02
CA TRP A 10 -3.70 5.65 12.58
C TRP A 10 -2.47 6.16 11.84
N LEU A 11 -1.93 7.31 12.23
CA LEU A 11 -0.72 7.88 11.64
C LEU A 11 0.45 6.92 11.75
N ASN A 12 0.68 6.33 12.92
CA ASN A 12 1.71 5.32 13.13
C ASN A 12 1.46 4.11 12.22
N THR A 13 0.23 3.64 12.11
CA THR A 13 -0.09 2.50 11.23
C THR A 13 0.29 2.83 9.78
N PHE A 14 -0.05 4.03 9.29
CA PHE A 14 0.20 4.43 7.91
C PHE A 14 1.63 4.86 7.59
N ILE A 15 2.37 5.40 8.57
CA ILE A 15 3.76 5.86 8.42
C ILE A 15 4.72 4.71 8.11
N TRP A 16 4.47 3.50 8.62
CA TRP A 16 5.38 2.36 8.44
C TRP A 16 5.12 1.56 7.16
N HIS A 17 4.07 1.88 6.40
CA HIS A 17 3.75 1.20 5.16
C HIS A 17 4.61 1.73 4.01
N ARG A 18 5.64 0.96 3.65
CA ARG A 18 6.54 1.31 2.55
C ARG A 18 6.14 0.65 1.24
N VAL A 19 5.58 -0.57 1.31
CA VAL A 19 5.24 -1.37 0.14
C VAL A 19 3.72 -1.48 0.00
N MET A 20 3.23 -1.10 -1.16
CA MET A 20 1.84 -1.22 -1.59
C MET A 20 1.74 -2.31 -2.63
N LEU A 21 0.74 -3.17 -2.49
CA LEU A 21 0.36 -4.18 -3.46
C LEU A 21 -0.98 -3.80 -4.09
N ILE A 22 -1.05 -3.84 -5.41
CA ILE A 22 -2.27 -3.61 -6.18
C ILE A 22 -2.52 -4.86 -7.01
N LEU A 23 -3.60 -5.58 -6.70
CA LEU A 23 -4.07 -6.71 -7.48
C LEU A 23 -5.19 -6.26 -8.41
N CYS A 24 -4.96 -6.34 -9.71
CA CYS A 24 -5.94 -6.02 -10.73
C CYS A 24 -6.87 -7.22 -10.95
N LEU A 25 -8.14 -7.10 -10.55
CA LEU A 25 -9.12 -8.20 -10.65
C LEU A 25 -9.87 -8.19 -11.99
N GLY A 26 -9.88 -7.07 -12.71
CA GLY A 26 -10.47 -6.96 -14.05
C GLY A 26 -11.98 -6.64 -14.03
N PRO A 27 -12.66 -6.68 -15.21
CA PRO A 27 -12.18 -7.18 -16.52
C PRO A 27 -11.43 -6.12 -17.37
N GLY A 28 -11.46 -4.85 -16.98
CA GLY A 28 -10.88 -3.75 -17.75
C GLY A 28 -9.37 -3.65 -17.63
N GLN A 29 -8.73 -3.11 -18.68
CA GLN A 29 -7.34 -2.66 -18.65
C GLN A 29 -7.27 -1.25 -18.08
N GLY A 30 -6.18 -0.93 -17.39
CA GLY A 30 -5.90 0.41 -16.90
C GLY A 30 -4.45 0.79 -17.09
N THR A 31 -4.10 2.01 -16.71
CA THR A 31 -2.72 2.50 -16.73
C THR A 31 -2.35 2.97 -15.33
N LEU A 32 -1.25 2.43 -14.81
CA LEU A 32 -0.63 2.92 -13.59
C LEU A 32 0.49 3.89 -13.97
N GLU A 33 0.32 5.15 -13.59
CA GLU A 33 1.36 6.17 -13.69
C GLU A 33 2.11 6.24 -12.36
N MET A 34 3.44 6.31 -12.41
CA MET A 34 4.31 6.38 -11.25
C MET A 34 5.41 7.41 -11.50
N THR A 35 5.68 8.25 -10.51
CA THR A 35 6.75 9.25 -10.59
C THR A 35 7.48 9.30 -9.25
N PRO A 36 8.81 9.17 -9.22
CA PRO A 36 9.59 9.49 -8.03
C PRO A 36 9.29 10.90 -7.52
N PHE A 37 9.38 11.12 -6.21
CA PHE A 37 9.20 12.45 -5.60
C PHE A 37 10.40 13.39 -5.80
N ASP A 38 11.29 13.10 -6.76
CA ASP A 38 12.36 14.03 -7.13
C ASP A 38 11.94 14.93 -8.30
N GLU A 39 12.65 16.04 -8.50
CA GLU A 39 12.28 17.06 -9.49
C GLU A 39 12.72 16.72 -10.93
N GLU A 40 13.54 15.70 -11.11
CA GLU A 40 14.18 15.36 -12.40
C GLU A 40 13.64 14.10 -13.06
N SER A 41 12.87 13.28 -12.33
CA SER A 41 12.37 12.00 -12.85
C SER A 41 11.15 12.14 -13.75
N ASN A 42 11.16 11.32 -14.81
CA ASN A 42 10.04 11.22 -15.73
C ASN A 42 8.92 10.32 -15.18
N VAL A 43 7.70 10.56 -15.66
CA VAL A 43 6.54 9.70 -15.36
C VAL A 43 6.74 8.34 -16.04
N HIS A 44 6.73 7.28 -15.23
CA HIS A 44 6.72 5.89 -15.68
C HIS A 44 5.28 5.39 -15.79
N ARG A 45 4.94 4.76 -16.92
CA ARG A 45 3.60 4.22 -17.16
C ARG A 45 3.66 2.72 -17.35
N VAL A 46 2.79 2.01 -16.63
CA VAL A 46 2.63 0.56 -16.72
C VAL A 46 1.20 0.26 -17.14
N GLN A 47 1.04 -0.52 -18.20
CA GLN A 47 -0.28 -1.05 -18.56
C GLN A 47 -0.64 -2.17 -17.60
N THR A 48 -1.85 -2.09 -17.06
CA THR A 48 -2.37 -3.00 -16.04
C THR A 48 -3.49 -3.84 -16.64
N GLU A 49 -3.44 -5.15 -16.38
CA GLU A 49 -4.39 -6.13 -16.89
C GLU A 49 -4.95 -6.99 -15.77
N ALA A 50 -6.07 -7.65 -16.01
CA ALA A 50 -6.68 -8.57 -15.05
C ALA A 50 -5.70 -9.71 -14.71
N GLY A 51 -5.52 -9.99 -13.43
CA GLY A 51 -4.56 -10.97 -12.92
C GLY A 51 -3.17 -10.42 -12.63
N MET A 52 -2.87 -9.16 -12.96
CA MET A 52 -1.59 -8.54 -12.59
C MET A 52 -1.56 -8.17 -11.11
N LEU A 53 -0.45 -8.51 -10.45
CA LEU A 53 -0.07 -8.02 -9.13
C LEU A 53 1.07 -7.04 -9.28
N ILE A 54 0.86 -5.82 -8.81
CA ILE A 54 1.85 -4.75 -8.85
C ILE A 54 2.33 -4.52 -7.42
N ALA A 55 3.65 -4.55 -7.22
CA ALA A 55 4.28 -4.19 -5.96
C ALA A 55 5.09 -2.90 -6.16
N LEU A 56 4.77 -1.85 -5.40
CA LEU A 56 5.43 -0.56 -5.50
C LEU A 56 5.76 0.03 -4.13
N ARG A 57 6.76 0.94 -4.09
CA ARG A 57 7.10 1.70 -2.89
C ARG A 57 6.30 2.99 -2.82
N ALA A 58 5.22 2.99 -2.05
CA ALA A 58 4.34 4.15 -1.92
C ALA A 58 4.99 5.33 -1.18
N ASP A 59 6.09 5.08 -0.45
CA ASP A 59 6.84 6.12 0.27
C ASP A 59 7.77 6.95 -0.63
N LEU A 60 8.15 6.41 -1.81
CA LEU A 60 9.07 7.10 -2.74
C LEU A 60 8.42 7.50 -4.06
N LEU A 61 7.25 6.97 -4.37
CA LEU A 61 6.59 7.14 -5.66
C LEU A 61 5.22 7.78 -5.48
N TRP A 62 5.01 8.92 -6.14
CA TRP A 62 3.67 9.33 -6.52
C TRP A 62 3.11 8.32 -7.50
N HIS A 63 1.86 7.90 -7.32
CA HIS A 63 1.25 6.91 -8.18
C HIS A 63 -0.22 7.22 -8.41
N LYS A 64 -0.69 6.94 -9.63
CA LYS A 64 -2.08 7.16 -10.05
C LYS A 64 -2.51 6.03 -10.97
N HIS A 65 -3.52 5.28 -10.56
CA HIS A 65 -4.16 4.28 -11.41
C HIS A 65 -5.35 4.92 -12.12
N SER A 66 -5.37 4.84 -13.45
CA SER A 66 -6.44 5.38 -14.30
C SER A 66 -6.97 4.28 -15.20
N VAL A 67 -8.29 4.17 -15.30
CA VAL A 67 -8.94 3.08 -16.03
C VAL A 67 -9.90 3.68 -17.06
N PRO A 68 -9.63 3.52 -18.36
CA PRO A 68 -10.55 3.96 -19.40
C PRO A 68 -11.70 2.97 -19.58
N GLY A 69 -12.94 3.46 -19.68
CA GLY A 69 -14.11 2.66 -20.07
C GLY A 69 -14.90 2.03 -18.91
N THR A 70 -15.36 0.79 -19.08
CA THR A 70 -16.10 0.04 -18.05
C THR A 70 -15.21 -0.15 -16.82
N GLY A 71 -15.70 0.28 -15.66
CA GLY A 71 -14.96 0.25 -14.40
C GLY A 71 -14.30 -1.11 -14.13
N THR A 72 -13.12 -1.08 -13.54
CA THR A 72 -12.35 -2.28 -13.16
C THR A 72 -12.31 -2.41 -11.64
N TYR A 73 -12.15 -3.64 -11.15
CA TYR A 73 -11.95 -3.89 -9.74
C TYR A 73 -10.46 -4.03 -9.44
N THR A 74 -10.00 -3.34 -8.40
CA THR A 74 -8.65 -3.47 -7.87
C THR A 74 -8.71 -3.72 -6.37
N LEU A 75 -7.82 -4.59 -5.89
CA LEU A 75 -7.60 -4.81 -4.47
C LEU A 75 -6.24 -4.22 -4.09
N THR A 76 -6.27 -3.27 -3.18
CA THR A 76 -5.06 -2.62 -2.69
C THR A 76 -4.80 -3.05 -1.25
N THR A 77 -3.55 -3.41 -0.95
CA THR A 77 -3.10 -3.69 0.42
C THR A 77 -1.72 -3.11 0.67
N PHE A 78 -1.43 -2.79 1.93
CA PHE A 78 -0.13 -2.30 2.36
C PHE A 78 0.57 -3.36 3.19
N LEU A 79 1.82 -3.68 2.84
CA LEU A 79 2.62 -4.59 3.64
C LEU A 79 3.21 -3.85 4.84
N GLN A 80 3.01 -4.42 6.02
CA GLN A 80 3.65 -3.98 7.26
C GLN A 80 4.94 -4.75 7.46
N THR A 81 6.05 -4.03 7.61
CA THR A 81 7.28 -4.67 8.07
C THR A 81 7.07 -5.15 9.51
N SER A 82 7.16 -6.46 9.71
CA SER A 82 7.19 -7.04 11.05
C SER A 82 8.59 -6.80 11.62
N GLY A 83 8.74 -5.79 12.48
CA GLY A 83 9.98 -5.58 13.22
C GLY A 83 10.94 -4.58 12.60
N ARG A 84 11.73 -3.96 13.49
CA ARG A 84 12.90 -3.16 13.14
C ARG A 84 13.86 -4.09 12.41
N ALA A 85 14.21 -3.79 11.16
CA ALA A 85 15.38 -4.38 10.52
C ALA A 85 16.66 -3.81 11.17
N SER A 86 16.84 -4.05 12.46
CA SER A 86 18.16 -4.13 13.07
C SER A 86 18.68 -5.51 12.71
N GLY A 87 19.78 -5.58 11.97
CA GLY A 87 20.47 -6.84 11.73
C GLY A 87 20.84 -7.50 13.05
N GLN A 88 19.99 -8.39 13.55
CA GLN A 88 20.29 -9.43 14.53
C GLN A 88 19.03 -10.29 14.64
N GLY A 89 19.19 -11.56 14.28
CA GLY A 89 18.11 -12.54 14.32
C GLY A 89 17.57 -12.69 15.73
N VAL A 90 16.28 -12.38 15.91
CA VAL A 90 15.43 -12.97 16.95
C VAL A 90 14.04 -13.08 16.36
N THR A 91 13.58 -14.30 16.12
CA THR A 91 12.17 -14.59 15.82
C THR A 91 11.37 -14.35 17.10
N CYS A 92 10.77 -13.17 17.22
CA CYS A 92 9.72 -12.94 18.21
C CYS A 92 8.37 -13.13 17.50
N GLU A 93 7.80 -14.33 17.62
CA GLU A 93 6.39 -14.56 17.37
C GLU A 93 5.58 -13.69 18.35
N HIS A 94 5.10 -12.54 17.88
CA HIS A 94 4.00 -11.86 18.54
C HIS A 94 2.70 -12.49 18.00
N PRO A 95 1.74 -12.85 18.87
CA PRO A 95 0.43 -13.27 18.42
C PRO A 95 -0.18 -12.10 17.65
N ARG A 96 -0.28 -12.28 16.33
CA ARG A 96 -0.88 -11.32 15.41
C ARG A 96 -2.38 -11.41 15.57
N ILE A 97 -2.90 -10.77 16.62
CA ILE A 97 -4.33 -10.51 16.74
C ILE A 97 -4.64 -9.43 15.70
N PRO A 98 -5.45 -9.70 14.66
CA PRO A 98 -5.83 -8.67 13.70
C PRO A 98 -6.56 -7.56 14.47
N ILE A 99 -6.17 -6.31 14.23
CA ILE A 99 -6.68 -5.10 14.90
C ILE A 99 -8.21 -5.03 14.93
N ALA A 100 -8.89 -5.68 13.96
CA ALA A 100 -10.34 -5.80 13.90
C ALA A 100 -10.97 -6.41 15.17
N GLU A 101 -10.31 -7.38 15.81
CA GLU A 101 -10.86 -8.04 17.02
C GLU A 101 -10.88 -7.10 18.24
N THR A 102 -10.06 -6.04 18.22
CA THR A 102 -10.04 -5.01 19.27
C THR A 102 -10.98 -3.83 19.02
N LEU A 103 -11.73 -3.83 17.91
CA LEU A 103 -12.67 -2.74 17.59
C LEU A 103 -14.12 -3.05 18.01
N ASP A 104 -14.42 -4.29 18.40
CA ASP A 104 -15.77 -4.77 18.73
C ASP A 104 -16.07 -4.79 20.25
N ASN A 105 -15.25 -4.15 21.09
CA ASN A 105 -15.52 -3.96 22.53
C ASN A 105 -15.57 -2.47 22.91
#